data_AF-A0A1C1CRN2-F1
#
_entry.id   AF-A0A1C1CRN2-F1
#
_cell.length_a   1.000
_cell.length_b   1.000
_cell.length_c   1.000
_cell.angle_alpha   90.00
_cell.angle_beta   90.00
_cell.angle_gamma   90.00
#
_symmetry.space_group_name_H-M   'P 1'
#
loop_
_entity.id
_entity.type
_entity.pdbx_description
1 polymer ?
#
loop_
_entity_poly.entity_id
_entity_poly.type
_entity_poly.pdbx_seq_one_letter_code
_entity_poly.pdbx_strand_id
1 'polypeptide(L)'
;MSATGQASLPATLQTSISLCQRFAASLSPNAPFEVPRTEPTAPSPLVLLHAAVTTLRAQVTKLSLLAITAPFTASAVATCLAPLNESILTSLVTAALLTTPELFTPSFSAECRNLVAATLRDMKTLLELLEVRSRDSNLTVSLQDSAKKPFTEATGKIWDDCDKLMPLASEGVHGFVTRRAKEWLDLMKDAVKELEEWDPEDDVVDDHLLGVADSDDSASDDTGDKVRDSDRAAISAGVKEQALKVLNRIPQSVHVVIKQRLEKFPAGQGNAAPYAAQLDTLLRRTRHISELIDESAEGMYLGDLELCLKKAGEARAVTIEIVESVIDPFVQPHDETASRFGTKEDKYIQRALEWIRQVDPGAYPRGLS
;
A
#
# COMPACT_ATOMS: atom_id res chain seq x y z
N MET A 1 -28.64 11.09 -43.89
CA MET A 1 -28.22 9.72 -43.56
C MET A 1 -26.72 9.63 -43.81
N SER A 2 -25.91 10.05 -42.85
CA SER A 2 -24.46 9.92 -42.95
C SER A 2 -24.09 8.59 -42.32
N ALA A 3 -23.66 7.64 -43.15
CA ALA A 3 -23.06 6.40 -42.67
C ALA A 3 -21.79 6.81 -41.89
N THR A 4 -21.88 6.83 -40.57
CA THR A 4 -20.72 6.91 -39.68
C THR A 4 -19.83 5.73 -40.06
N GLY A 5 -18.73 6.00 -40.76
CA GLY A 5 -17.80 4.97 -41.20
C GLY A 5 -17.41 4.12 -40.00
N GLN A 6 -17.75 2.84 -40.04
CA GLN A 6 -17.32 1.90 -39.00
C GLN A 6 -15.80 1.91 -39.02
N ALA A 7 -15.19 2.51 -38.01
CA ALA A 7 -13.74 2.53 -37.87
C ALA A 7 -13.25 1.07 -37.89
N SER A 8 -12.22 0.80 -38.71
CA SER A 8 -11.65 -0.53 -38.78
C SER A 8 -11.06 -0.90 -37.42
N LEU A 9 -11.21 -2.18 -37.00
CA LEU A 9 -10.69 -2.66 -35.72
C LEU A 9 -9.22 -2.25 -35.48
N PRO A 10 -8.30 -2.34 -36.46
CA PRO A 10 -6.92 -1.90 -36.26
C PRO A 10 -6.81 -0.42 -35.87
N ALA A 11 -7.57 0.47 -36.50
CA ALA A 11 -7.56 1.90 -36.18
C ALA A 11 -8.13 2.17 -34.78
N THR A 12 -9.22 1.50 -34.42
CA THR A 12 -9.84 1.62 -33.09
C THR A 12 -8.90 1.12 -32.00
N LEU A 13 -8.24 -0.02 -32.20
CA LEU A 13 -7.24 -0.58 -31.26
C LEU A 13 -6.04 0.35 -31.10
N GLN A 14 -5.46 0.82 -32.20
CA GLN A 14 -4.33 1.75 -32.16
C GLN A 14 -4.67 3.05 -31.42
N THR A 15 -5.89 3.53 -31.60
CA THR A 15 -6.41 4.69 -30.85
C THR A 15 -6.50 4.36 -29.36
N SER A 16 -7.09 3.22 -28.97
CA SER A 16 -7.19 2.80 -27.57
C SER A 16 -5.82 2.64 -26.91
N ILE A 17 -4.87 1.98 -27.58
CA ILE A 17 -3.51 1.78 -27.09
C ILE A 17 -2.82 3.14 -26.87
N SER A 18 -2.93 4.03 -27.86
CA SER A 18 -2.34 5.38 -27.78
C SER A 18 -2.95 6.21 -26.65
N LEU A 19 -4.27 6.13 -26.45
CA LEU A 19 -4.96 6.82 -25.36
C LEU A 19 -4.48 6.29 -24.01
N CYS A 20 -4.48 4.97 -23.79
CA CYS A 20 -3.97 4.37 -22.55
C CYS A 20 -2.54 4.82 -22.25
N GLN A 21 -1.65 4.81 -23.25
CA GLN A 21 -0.26 5.24 -23.06
C GLN A 21 -0.14 6.72 -22.69
N ARG A 22 -0.83 7.62 -23.42
CA ARG A 22 -0.79 9.06 -23.15
C ARG A 22 -1.39 9.40 -21.79
N PHE A 23 -2.51 8.76 -21.47
CA PHE A 23 -3.21 8.95 -20.21
C PHE A 23 -2.40 8.42 -19.02
N ALA A 24 -1.79 7.25 -19.12
CA ALA A 24 -0.89 6.74 -18.08
C ALA A 24 0.32 7.68 -17.87
N ALA A 25 0.89 8.21 -18.95
CA ALA A 25 1.99 9.19 -18.86
C ALA A 25 1.56 10.50 -18.19
N SER A 26 0.33 10.97 -18.45
CA SER A 26 -0.22 12.20 -17.83
C SER A 26 -0.46 12.08 -16.33
N LEU A 27 -0.57 10.85 -15.81
CA LEU A 27 -0.75 10.55 -14.40
C LEU A 27 0.56 10.21 -13.68
N SER A 28 1.70 10.27 -14.39
CA SER A 28 3.00 10.01 -13.78
C SER A 28 3.34 11.07 -12.71
N PRO A 29 4.09 10.72 -11.64
CA PRO A 29 4.36 11.64 -10.53
C PRO A 29 5.00 12.99 -10.93
N ASN A 30 5.73 13.02 -12.04
CA ASN A 30 6.45 14.20 -12.54
C ASN A 30 5.74 14.89 -13.71
N ALA A 31 4.52 14.47 -14.08
CA ALA A 31 3.78 15.11 -15.15
C ALA A 31 3.36 16.53 -14.75
N PRO A 32 3.45 17.51 -15.66
CA PRO A 32 2.93 18.85 -15.41
C PRO A 32 1.42 18.77 -15.20
N PHE A 33 0.96 19.15 -14.01
CA PHE A 33 -0.44 19.11 -13.61
C PHE A 33 -0.89 20.51 -13.19
N GLU A 34 -1.80 21.10 -13.96
CA GLU A 34 -2.52 22.29 -13.50
C GLU A 34 -3.66 21.85 -12.59
N VAL A 35 -3.64 22.35 -11.35
CA VAL A 35 -4.70 22.09 -10.37
C VAL A 35 -6.01 22.72 -10.87
N PRO A 36 -7.04 21.93 -11.21
CA PRO A 36 -8.32 22.48 -11.64
C PRO A 36 -8.95 23.29 -10.51
N ARG A 37 -9.48 24.49 -10.82
CA ARG A 37 -10.26 25.25 -9.85
C ARG A 37 -11.53 24.46 -9.50
N THR A 38 -11.69 24.14 -8.23
CA THR A 38 -12.84 23.37 -7.77
C THR A 38 -14.01 24.31 -7.53
N GLU A 39 -15.13 24.08 -8.21
CA GLU A 39 -16.40 24.72 -7.91
C GLU A 39 -17.06 23.99 -6.72
N PRO A 40 -17.57 24.71 -5.70
CA PRO A 40 -18.10 24.09 -4.47
C PRO A 40 -19.35 23.21 -4.70
N THR A 41 -20.02 23.37 -5.83
CA THR A 41 -21.20 22.57 -6.21
C THR A 41 -20.88 21.42 -7.16
N ALA A 42 -19.60 21.21 -7.50
CA ALA A 42 -19.22 20.14 -8.42
C ALA A 42 -19.47 18.75 -7.77
N PRO A 43 -19.94 17.76 -8.55
CA PRO A 43 -20.08 16.40 -8.06
C PRO A 43 -18.71 15.83 -7.67
N SER A 44 -18.69 14.95 -6.65
CA SER A 44 -17.46 14.33 -6.19
C SER A 44 -16.79 13.50 -7.31
N PRO A 45 -15.48 13.67 -7.56
CA PRO A 45 -14.76 12.89 -8.56
C PRO A 45 -14.72 11.39 -8.23
N LEU A 46 -14.94 11.00 -6.97
CA LEU A 46 -15.03 9.59 -6.58
C LEU A 46 -16.25 8.89 -7.16
N VAL A 47 -17.36 9.61 -7.38
CA VAL A 47 -18.54 9.06 -8.05
C VAL A 47 -18.22 8.72 -9.50
N LEU A 48 -17.47 9.61 -10.18
CA LEU A 48 -16.99 9.37 -11.53
C LEU A 48 -16.00 8.19 -11.56
N LEU A 49 -15.08 8.12 -10.60
CA LEU A 49 -14.13 7.00 -10.49
C LEU A 49 -14.87 5.67 -10.33
N HIS A 50 -15.82 5.59 -9.40
CA HIS A 50 -16.61 4.38 -9.15
C HIS A 50 -17.36 3.91 -10.41
N ALA A 51 -18.04 4.83 -11.09
CA ALA A 51 -18.76 4.53 -12.33
C ALA A 51 -17.81 4.06 -13.44
N ALA A 52 -16.67 4.73 -13.60
CA ALA A 52 -15.67 4.39 -14.62
C ALA A 52 -15.05 3.01 -14.38
N VAL A 53 -14.67 2.69 -13.13
CA VAL A 53 -14.11 1.39 -12.73
C VAL A 53 -15.13 0.26 -12.90
N THR A 54 -16.38 0.50 -12.49
CA THR A 54 -17.48 -0.47 -12.65
C THR A 54 -17.69 -0.81 -14.13
N THR A 55 -17.73 0.22 -14.97
CA THR A 55 -17.91 0.06 -16.43
C THR A 55 -16.69 -0.59 -17.07
N LEU A 56 -15.47 -0.22 -16.64
CA LEU A 56 -14.23 -0.85 -17.09
C LEU A 56 -14.24 -2.35 -16.82
N ARG A 57 -14.57 -2.79 -15.60
CA ARG A 57 -14.59 -4.21 -15.24
C ARG A 57 -15.52 -5.03 -16.15
N ALA A 58 -16.73 -4.52 -16.39
CA ALA A 58 -17.68 -5.15 -17.31
C ALA A 58 -17.13 -5.20 -18.74
N GLN A 59 -16.53 -4.10 -19.20
CA GLN A 59 -16.01 -3.94 -20.54
C GLN A 59 -14.81 -4.86 -20.83
N VAL A 60 -13.87 -4.95 -19.89
CA VAL A 60 -12.69 -5.81 -19.94
C VAL A 60 -13.09 -7.28 -19.96
N THR A 61 -14.08 -7.67 -19.15
CA THR A 61 -14.63 -9.03 -19.15
C THR A 61 -15.18 -9.38 -20.54
N LYS A 62 -15.96 -8.49 -21.14
CA LYS A 62 -16.53 -8.70 -22.48
C LYS A 62 -15.44 -8.78 -23.55
N LEU A 63 -14.42 -7.91 -23.51
CA LEU A 63 -13.29 -7.93 -24.43
C LEU A 63 -12.49 -9.23 -24.34
N SER A 64 -12.19 -9.69 -23.13
CA SER A 64 -11.48 -10.94 -22.87
C SER A 64 -12.24 -12.14 -23.42
N LEU A 65 -13.55 -12.23 -23.14
CA LEU A 65 -14.40 -13.29 -23.68
C LEU A 65 -14.44 -13.27 -25.21
N LEU A 66 -14.59 -12.10 -25.83
CA LEU A 66 -14.57 -11.97 -27.30
C LEU A 66 -13.21 -12.33 -27.92
N ALA A 67 -12.12 -12.17 -27.18
CA ALA A 67 -10.77 -12.51 -27.64
C ALA A 67 -10.52 -14.02 -27.67
N ILE A 68 -10.96 -14.71 -26.60
CA ILE A 68 -10.66 -16.14 -26.38
C ILE A 68 -11.68 -17.08 -27.01
N THR A 69 -12.92 -16.63 -27.21
CA THR A 69 -13.99 -17.43 -27.80
C THR A 69 -13.99 -17.33 -29.33
N ALA A 70 -14.47 -18.40 -29.97
CA ALA A 70 -14.69 -18.43 -31.41
C ALA A 70 -16.17 -18.27 -31.76
N PRO A 71 -16.50 -17.66 -32.91
CA PRO A 71 -15.57 -17.00 -33.83
C PRO A 71 -15.13 -15.63 -33.31
N PHE A 72 -13.84 -15.31 -33.45
CA PHE A 72 -13.35 -13.96 -33.20
C PHE A 72 -13.96 -13.02 -34.23
N THR A 73 -14.82 -12.12 -33.77
CA THR A 73 -15.59 -11.23 -34.63
C THR A 73 -15.07 -9.81 -34.48
N ALA A 74 -14.27 -9.34 -35.45
CA ALA A 74 -13.59 -8.04 -35.37
C ALA A 74 -14.56 -6.86 -35.16
N SER A 75 -15.75 -6.91 -35.76
CA SER A 75 -16.79 -5.89 -35.58
C SER A 75 -17.38 -5.88 -34.16
N ALA A 76 -17.52 -7.06 -33.54
CA ALA A 76 -17.98 -7.17 -32.16
C ALA A 76 -16.94 -6.58 -31.19
N VAL A 77 -15.65 -6.87 -31.41
CA VAL A 77 -14.54 -6.27 -30.64
C VAL A 77 -14.51 -4.76 -30.83
N ALA A 78 -14.61 -4.25 -32.06
CA ALA A 78 -14.64 -2.82 -32.33
C ALA A 78 -15.83 -2.12 -31.63
N THR A 79 -17.01 -2.74 -31.66
CA THR A 79 -18.20 -2.24 -30.94
C THR A 79 -17.98 -2.23 -29.43
N CYS A 80 -17.25 -3.22 -28.92
CA CYS A 80 -16.84 -3.28 -27.52
C CYS A 80 -15.85 -2.14 -27.19
N LEU A 81 -14.87 -1.86 -28.06
CA LEU A 81 -13.87 -0.82 -27.82
C LEU A 81 -14.42 0.62 -27.91
N ALA A 82 -15.54 0.84 -28.58
CA ALA A 82 -16.09 2.19 -28.73
C ALA A 82 -16.37 2.89 -27.37
N PRO A 83 -17.16 2.31 -26.43
CA PRO A 83 -17.35 2.90 -25.09
C PRO A 83 -16.05 3.17 -24.32
N LEU A 84 -15.05 2.30 -24.52
CA LEU A 84 -13.74 2.43 -23.88
C LEU A 84 -13.07 3.76 -24.29
N ASN A 85 -13.05 4.04 -25.59
CA ASN A 85 -12.44 5.25 -26.16
C ASN A 85 -13.29 6.50 -25.94
N GLU A 86 -14.61 6.38 -26.02
CA GLU A 86 -15.54 7.51 -25.93
C GLU A 86 -15.65 8.07 -24.51
N SER A 87 -15.57 7.21 -23.49
CA SER A 87 -15.92 7.62 -22.12
C SER A 87 -15.07 6.99 -21.02
N ILE A 88 -14.85 5.67 -21.02
CA ILE A 88 -14.29 4.97 -19.84
C ILE A 88 -12.87 5.46 -19.54
N LEU A 89 -11.97 5.46 -20.54
CA LEU A 89 -10.58 5.87 -20.35
C LEU A 89 -10.48 7.34 -19.92
N THR A 90 -11.21 8.22 -20.60
CA THR A 90 -11.26 9.64 -20.26
C THR A 90 -11.84 9.88 -18.87
N SER A 91 -12.86 9.11 -18.46
CA SER A 91 -13.50 9.22 -17.14
C SER A 91 -12.56 8.79 -16.02
N LEU A 92 -11.80 7.71 -16.20
CA LEU A 92 -10.79 7.26 -15.23
C LEU A 92 -9.73 8.35 -14.99
N VAL A 93 -9.20 8.90 -16.08
CA VAL A 93 -8.16 9.93 -16.02
C VAL A 93 -8.71 11.21 -15.42
N THR A 94 -9.89 11.64 -15.86
CA THR A 94 -10.55 12.84 -15.33
C THR A 94 -10.80 12.70 -13.83
N ALA A 95 -11.28 11.55 -13.37
CA ALA A 95 -11.47 11.30 -11.94
C ALA A 95 -10.15 11.33 -11.14
N ALA A 96 -9.07 10.75 -11.68
CA ALA A 96 -7.74 10.78 -11.04
C ALA A 96 -7.13 12.19 -11.02
N LEU A 97 -7.36 12.99 -12.07
CA LEU A 97 -6.90 14.38 -12.15
C LEU A 97 -7.69 15.28 -11.20
N LEU A 98 -9.00 15.09 -11.07
CA LEU A 98 -9.86 15.85 -10.16
C LEU A 98 -9.73 15.44 -8.69
N THR A 99 -9.15 14.26 -8.40
CA THR A 99 -8.76 13.85 -7.05
C THR A 99 -7.47 14.58 -6.65
N THR A 100 -7.57 15.87 -6.33
CA THR A 100 -6.41 16.72 -6.02
C THR A 100 -6.02 16.64 -4.53
N PRO A 101 -4.75 16.92 -4.19
CA PRO A 101 -4.30 16.92 -2.79
C PRO A 101 -5.01 17.95 -1.90
N GLU A 102 -5.55 19.02 -2.48
CA GLU A 102 -6.27 20.08 -1.75
C GLU A 102 -7.67 19.62 -1.31
N LEU A 103 -8.33 18.75 -2.09
CA LEU A 103 -9.69 18.29 -1.80
C LEU A 103 -9.74 17.01 -0.98
N PHE A 104 -8.71 16.16 -1.09
CA PHE A 104 -8.64 14.87 -0.43
C PHE A 104 -7.43 14.88 0.50
N THR A 105 -6.31 14.29 0.08
CA THR A 105 -5.01 14.44 0.73
C THR A 105 -3.89 14.18 -0.29
N PRO A 106 -2.63 14.58 -0.02
CA PRO A 106 -1.49 14.19 -0.84
C PRO A 106 -1.36 12.68 -1.01
N SER A 107 -1.49 11.90 0.07
CA SER A 107 -1.35 10.44 -0.01
C SER A 107 -2.48 9.80 -0.81
N PHE A 108 -3.72 10.25 -0.62
CA PHE A 108 -4.88 9.71 -1.31
C PHE A 108 -4.88 10.05 -2.81
N SER A 109 -4.56 11.30 -3.16
CA SER A 109 -4.47 11.74 -4.56
C SER A 109 -3.35 11.01 -5.31
N ALA A 110 -2.19 10.83 -4.67
CA ALA A 110 -1.09 10.05 -5.25
C ALA A 110 -1.48 8.58 -5.48
N GLU A 111 -2.11 7.93 -4.50
CA GLU A 111 -2.57 6.54 -4.64
C GLU A 111 -3.59 6.40 -5.77
N CYS A 112 -4.58 7.29 -5.83
CA CYS A 112 -5.60 7.29 -6.89
C CYS A 112 -4.95 7.39 -8.28
N ARG A 113 -3.98 8.29 -8.45
CA ARG A 113 -3.27 8.47 -9.73
C ARG A 113 -2.44 7.25 -10.08
N ASN A 114 -1.71 6.70 -9.10
CA ASN A 114 -0.87 5.52 -9.30
C ASN A 114 -1.68 4.30 -9.72
N LEU A 115 -2.80 4.03 -9.05
CA LEU A 115 -3.68 2.92 -9.38
C LEU A 115 -4.33 3.11 -10.76
N VAL A 116 -4.88 4.30 -11.07
CA VAL A 116 -5.45 4.54 -12.40
C VAL A 116 -4.37 4.42 -13.50
N ALA A 117 -3.15 4.91 -13.26
CA ALA A 117 -2.04 4.75 -14.20
C ALA A 117 -1.60 3.28 -14.37
N ALA A 118 -1.65 2.47 -13.32
CA ALA A 118 -1.45 1.02 -13.40
C ALA A 118 -2.54 0.37 -14.26
N THR A 119 -3.81 0.70 -14.00
CA THR A 119 -4.96 0.16 -14.74
C THR A 119 -4.90 0.49 -16.23
N LEU A 120 -4.45 1.69 -16.59
CA LEU A 120 -4.26 2.08 -17.99
C LEU A 120 -3.12 1.30 -18.67
N ARG A 121 -2.04 1.00 -17.95
CA ARG A 121 -0.93 0.16 -18.45
C ARG A 121 -1.36 -1.30 -18.64
N ASP A 122 -2.13 -1.84 -17.71
CA ASP A 122 -2.65 -3.20 -17.81
C ASP A 122 -3.73 -3.30 -18.90
N MET A 123 -4.58 -2.28 -19.05
CA MET A 123 -5.53 -2.19 -20.16
C MET A 123 -4.81 -2.13 -21.50
N LYS A 124 -3.72 -1.36 -21.62
CA LYS A 124 -2.86 -1.34 -22.81
C LYS A 124 -2.35 -2.75 -23.15
N THR A 125 -1.88 -3.50 -22.15
CA THR A 125 -1.38 -4.87 -22.35
C THR A 125 -2.46 -5.78 -22.96
N LEU A 126 -3.70 -5.71 -22.46
CA LEU A 126 -4.83 -6.46 -23.04
C LEU A 126 -5.14 -6.02 -24.49
N LEU A 127 -5.07 -4.73 -24.78
CA LEU A 127 -5.31 -4.18 -26.11
C LEU A 127 -4.22 -4.61 -27.12
N GLU A 128 -2.96 -4.69 -26.70
CA GLU A 128 -1.86 -5.21 -27.53
C GLU A 128 -2.04 -6.70 -27.85
N LEU A 129 -2.52 -7.50 -26.89
CA LEU A 129 -2.88 -8.89 -27.14
C LEU A 129 -4.04 -9.01 -28.15
N LEU A 130 -5.06 -8.16 -28.03
CA LEU A 130 -6.17 -8.08 -28.99
C LEU A 130 -5.68 -7.69 -30.38
N GLU A 131 -4.71 -6.79 -30.48
CA GLU A 131 -4.09 -6.43 -31.77
C GLU A 131 -3.40 -7.63 -32.41
N VAL A 132 -2.59 -8.38 -31.65
CA VAL A 132 -1.95 -9.61 -32.14
C VAL A 132 -3.00 -10.62 -32.61
N ARG A 133 -4.05 -10.87 -31.80
CA ARG A 133 -5.13 -11.79 -32.17
C ARG A 133 -5.89 -11.34 -33.42
N SER A 134 -6.08 -10.03 -33.62
CA SER A 134 -6.78 -9.52 -34.80
C SER A 134 -6.06 -9.77 -36.13
N ARG A 135 -4.76 -10.10 -36.08
CA ARG A 135 -3.91 -10.41 -37.24
C ARG A 135 -3.75 -11.91 -37.50
N ASP A 136 -4.28 -12.75 -36.61
CA ASP A 136 -4.23 -14.20 -36.74
C ASP A 136 -5.09 -14.68 -37.92
N SER A 137 -4.60 -15.64 -38.70
CA SER A 137 -5.37 -16.24 -39.80
C SER A 137 -6.50 -17.14 -39.30
N ASN A 138 -6.37 -17.68 -38.08
CA ASN A 138 -7.28 -18.68 -37.53
C ASN A 138 -8.32 -18.07 -36.57
N LEU A 139 -9.10 -17.10 -37.06
CA LEU A 139 -10.14 -16.40 -36.27
C LEU A 139 -11.38 -17.26 -35.99
N THR A 140 -11.60 -18.32 -36.77
CA THR A 140 -12.76 -19.22 -36.62
C THR A 140 -12.55 -20.32 -35.58
N VAL A 141 -11.33 -20.49 -35.09
CA VAL A 141 -10.97 -21.50 -34.09
C VAL A 141 -10.74 -20.83 -32.75
N SER A 142 -11.23 -21.47 -31.68
CA SER A 142 -11.00 -21.01 -30.31
C SER A 142 -9.52 -21.06 -30.00
N LEU A 143 -9.02 -20.12 -29.19
CA LEU A 143 -7.60 -20.13 -28.83
C LEU A 143 -7.24 -21.43 -28.10
N GLN A 144 -6.06 -21.97 -28.42
CA GLN A 144 -5.45 -23.03 -27.60
C GLN A 144 -5.13 -22.46 -26.22
N ASP A 145 -5.08 -23.31 -25.20
CA ASP A 145 -4.97 -22.85 -23.80
C ASP A 145 -3.70 -22.03 -23.53
N SER A 146 -2.60 -22.33 -24.23
CA SER A 146 -1.36 -21.54 -24.18
C SER A 146 -1.56 -20.09 -24.67
N ALA A 147 -2.42 -19.88 -25.66
CA ALA A 147 -2.72 -18.56 -26.20
C ALA A 147 -3.84 -17.84 -25.43
N LYS A 148 -4.71 -18.57 -24.71
CA LYS A 148 -5.70 -17.99 -23.79
C LYS A 148 -5.04 -17.40 -22.54
N LYS A 149 -3.97 -18.03 -22.04
CA LYS A 149 -3.31 -17.67 -20.79
C LYS A 149 -2.91 -16.18 -20.70
N PRO A 150 -2.26 -15.56 -21.71
CA PRO A 150 -1.96 -14.13 -21.67
C PRO A 150 -3.20 -13.24 -21.56
N PHE A 151 -4.30 -13.59 -22.23
CA PHE A 151 -5.55 -12.83 -22.12
C PHE A 151 -6.14 -12.94 -20.71
N THR A 152 -6.18 -14.15 -20.15
CA THR A 152 -6.71 -14.36 -18.80
C THR A 152 -5.86 -13.67 -17.74
N GLU A 153 -4.53 -13.67 -17.89
CA GLU A 153 -3.60 -12.96 -17.00
C GLU A 153 -3.76 -11.45 -17.09
N ALA A 154 -3.80 -10.88 -18.30
CA ALA A 154 -4.02 -9.44 -18.50
C ALA A 154 -5.38 -9.00 -17.97
N THR A 155 -6.42 -9.81 -18.16
CA THR A 155 -7.77 -9.58 -17.62
C THR A 155 -7.75 -9.61 -16.09
N GLY A 156 -7.08 -10.60 -15.50
CA GLY A 156 -6.94 -10.75 -14.05
C GLY A 156 -6.26 -9.54 -13.41
N LYS A 157 -5.17 -9.04 -13.99
CA LYS A 157 -4.50 -7.82 -13.51
C LYS A 157 -5.42 -6.60 -13.48
N ILE A 158 -6.19 -6.38 -14.55
CA ILE A 158 -7.15 -5.28 -14.62
C ILE A 158 -8.28 -5.47 -13.58
N TRP A 159 -8.69 -6.71 -13.29
CA TRP A 159 -9.66 -6.99 -12.23
C TRP A 159 -9.11 -6.67 -10.84
N ASP A 160 -7.87 -7.07 -10.54
CA ASP A 160 -7.19 -6.77 -9.29
C ASP A 160 -7.07 -5.25 -9.09
N ASP A 161 -6.75 -4.54 -10.17
CA ASP A 161 -6.72 -3.08 -10.19
C ASP A 161 -8.09 -2.47 -9.93
N CYS A 162 -9.15 -2.99 -10.54
CA CYS A 162 -10.52 -2.58 -10.25
C CYS A 162 -10.89 -2.85 -8.79
N ASP A 163 -10.45 -3.98 -8.22
CA ASP A 163 -10.70 -4.35 -6.81
C ASP A 163 -9.95 -3.44 -5.83
N LYS A 164 -8.84 -2.81 -6.24
CA LYS A 164 -8.15 -1.76 -5.46
C LYS A 164 -8.79 -0.39 -5.63
N LEU A 165 -9.24 -0.05 -6.84
CA LEU A 165 -9.85 1.25 -7.14
C LEU A 165 -11.27 1.39 -6.57
N MET A 166 -12.05 0.31 -6.52
CA MET A 166 -13.43 0.36 -6.05
C MET A 166 -13.53 0.84 -4.59
N PRO A 167 -12.78 0.27 -3.63
CA PRO A 167 -12.78 0.73 -2.24
C PRO A 167 -12.19 2.13 -2.06
N LEU A 168 -11.32 2.58 -2.97
CA LEU A 168 -10.82 3.95 -2.98
C LEU A 168 -11.94 4.94 -3.36
N ALA A 169 -12.77 4.57 -4.33
CA ALA A 169 -13.90 5.38 -4.79
C ALA A 169 -15.09 5.36 -3.80
N SER A 170 -15.41 4.22 -3.19
CA SER A 170 -16.57 4.09 -2.31
C SER A 170 -16.31 4.56 -0.87
N GLU A 171 -15.11 4.31 -0.33
CA GLU A 171 -14.80 4.60 1.08
C GLU A 171 -14.04 5.94 1.27
N GLY A 172 -13.49 6.50 0.20
CA GLY A 172 -12.77 7.78 0.22
C GLY A 172 -11.53 7.79 1.11
N VAL A 173 -11.15 8.99 1.58
CA VAL A 173 -9.89 9.20 2.33
C VAL A 173 -9.86 8.37 3.61
N HIS A 174 -10.96 8.35 4.36
CA HIS A 174 -11.04 7.62 5.63
C HIS A 174 -10.84 6.10 5.44
N GLY A 175 -11.55 5.49 4.49
CA GLY A 175 -11.40 4.06 4.22
C GLY A 175 -10.03 3.72 3.69
N PHE A 176 -9.48 4.55 2.79
CA PHE A 176 -8.10 4.42 2.33
C PHE A 176 -7.11 4.43 3.51
N VAL A 177 -7.21 5.43 4.38
CA VAL A 177 -6.30 5.56 5.54
C VAL A 177 -6.44 4.38 6.48
N THR A 178 -7.66 3.91 6.72
CA THR A 178 -7.93 2.76 7.60
C THR A 178 -7.34 1.48 7.04
N ARG A 179 -7.54 1.18 5.74
CA ARG A 179 -6.98 -0.03 5.11
C ARG A 179 -5.46 0.01 5.13
N ARG A 180 -4.86 1.14 4.73
CA ARG A 180 -3.42 1.27 4.65
C ARG A 180 -2.74 1.24 6.02
N ALA A 181 -3.37 1.80 7.05
CA ALA A 181 -2.92 1.67 8.43
C ALA A 181 -2.97 0.22 8.93
N LYS A 182 -3.97 -0.57 8.52
CA LYS A 182 -4.04 -2.01 8.84
C LYS A 182 -2.92 -2.79 8.16
N GLU A 183 -2.68 -2.55 6.88
CA GLU A 183 -1.58 -3.18 6.13
C GLU A 183 -0.23 -2.93 6.82
N TRP A 184 0.06 -1.68 7.21
CA TRP A 184 1.28 -1.39 7.96
C TRP A 184 1.28 -1.97 9.37
N LEU A 185 0.14 -1.98 10.07
CA LEU A 185 0.06 -2.66 11.37
C LEU A 185 0.42 -4.15 11.25
N ASP A 186 -0.03 -4.81 10.19
CA ASP A 186 0.28 -6.23 9.98
C ASP A 186 1.77 -6.40 9.64
N LEU A 187 2.36 -5.55 8.80
CA LEU A 187 3.81 -5.52 8.58
C LEU A 187 4.61 -5.28 9.86
N MET A 188 4.15 -4.40 10.76
CA MET A 188 4.79 -4.18 12.05
C MET A 188 4.75 -5.44 12.92
N LYS A 189 3.63 -6.19 12.93
CA LYS A 189 3.53 -7.43 13.70
C LYS A 189 4.46 -8.50 13.12
N ASP A 190 4.51 -8.60 11.80
CA ASP A 190 5.35 -9.57 11.11
C ASP A 190 6.84 -9.29 11.40
N ALA A 191 7.28 -8.03 11.28
CA ALA A 191 8.65 -7.63 11.60
C ALA A 191 9.01 -7.87 13.08
N VAL A 192 8.10 -7.56 14.01
CA VAL A 192 8.32 -7.86 15.44
C VAL A 192 8.44 -9.35 15.68
N LYS A 193 7.55 -10.16 15.08
CA LYS A 193 7.57 -11.61 15.22
C LYS A 193 8.82 -12.23 14.61
N GLU A 194 9.25 -11.74 13.45
CA GLU A 194 10.49 -12.16 12.80
C GLU A 194 11.70 -11.89 13.71
N LEU A 195 11.77 -10.70 14.31
CA LEU A 195 12.82 -10.37 15.27
C LEU A 195 12.75 -11.23 16.54
N GLU A 196 11.55 -11.59 17.02
CA GLU A 196 11.38 -12.52 18.15
C GLU A 196 11.93 -13.92 17.85
N GLU A 197 11.70 -14.42 16.64
CA GLU A 197 12.09 -15.76 16.20
C GLU A 197 13.59 -15.88 15.83
N TRP A 198 14.26 -14.76 15.52
CA TRP A 198 15.69 -14.75 15.15
C TRP A 198 16.63 -15.01 16.34
N ASP A 199 17.55 -15.98 16.27
CA ASP A 199 18.52 -16.25 17.34
C ASP A 199 19.91 -15.64 17.02
N PRO A 200 20.45 -14.75 17.88
CA PRO A 200 21.81 -14.22 17.68
C PRO A 200 22.91 -15.30 17.72
N GLU A 201 22.67 -16.48 18.29
CA GLU A 201 23.64 -17.58 18.26
C GLU A 201 23.78 -18.23 16.87
N ASP A 202 22.73 -18.19 16.04
CA ASP A 202 22.74 -18.79 14.70
C ASP A 202 23.76 -18.08 13.77
N ASP A 203 23.95 -16.77 13.94
CA ASP A 203 24.91 -15.97 13.15
C ASP A 203 26.39 -16.30 13.47
N VAL A 204 26.67 -16.87 14.65
CA VAL A 204 28.04 -17.22 15.06
C VAL A 204 28.52 -18.51 14.37
N VAL A 205 27.60 -19.38 13.97
CA VAL A 205 27.95 -20.71 13.42
C VAL A 205 28.40 -20.62 11.96
N ASP A 206 27.96 -19.60 11.21
CA ASP A 206 28.18 -19.56 9.76
C ASP A 206 29.60 -19.09 9.36
N ASP A 207 30.29 -18.34 10.22
CA ASP A 207 31.66 -17.86 9.92
C ASP A 207 32.70 -19.00 10.00
N HIS A 208 32.36 -20.12 10.65
CA HIS A 208 33.24 -21.30 10.72
C HIS A 208 33.07 -22.27 9.55
N LEU A 209 32.00 -22.19 8.75
CA LEU A 209 31.76 -23.13 7.64
C LEU A 209 32.50 -22.76 6.35
N LEU A 210 33.00 -21.52 6.23
CA LEU A 210 33.73 -21.04 5.04
C LEU A 210 35.26 -20.99 5.21
N GLY A 211 35.79 -21.56 6.29
CA GLY A 211 37.23 -21.74 6.54
C GLY A 211 37.77 -23.03 5.91
N VAL A 212 38.07 -22.95 4.62
CA VAL A 212 38.86 -23.91 3.82
C VAL A 212 39.83 -24.80 4.60
N ALA A 213 39.63 -26.10 4.44
CA ALA A 213 40.56 -27.16 4.81
C ALA A 213 41.90 -26.97 4.10
N ASP A 214 42.90 -26.44 4.79
CA ASP A 214 44.29 -26.91 4.78
C ASP A 214 45.13 -26.01 5.69
N SER A 215 45.59 -26.53 6.83
CA SER A 215 46.98 -26.46 7.27
C SER A 215 47.06 -26.94 8.71
N ASP A 216 47.70 -28.09 8.88
CA ASP A 216 48.24 -28.58 10.13
C ASP A 216 49.05 -27.49 10.87
N ASP A 217 49.12 -27.67 12.19
CA ASP A 217 50.05 -27.03 13.11
C ASP A 217 49.82 -25.55 13.47
N SER A 218 48.85 -25.30 14.35
CA SER A 218 49.14 -24.54 15.58
C SER A 218 48.02 -24.67 16.61
N ALA A 219 48.18 -25.61 17.55
CA ALA A 219 47.40 -25.64 18.78
C ALA A 219 47.80 -24.44 19.66
N SER A 220 47.14 -23.29 19.47
CA SER A 220 47.21 -22.17 20.41
C SER A 220 45.94 -21.32 20.32
N ASP A 221 45.11 -21.47 21.36
CA ASP A 221 44.16 -20.48 21.86
C ASP A 221 42.85 -20.19 21.08
N ASP A 222 42.22 -21.22 20.51
CA ASP A 222 40.82 -21.21 20.04
C ASP A 222 39.79 -21.07 21.20
N THR A 223 40.25 -21.01 22.45
CA THR A 223 39.41 -20.68 23.61
C THR A 223 39.08 -19.20 23.69
N GLY A 224 39.92 -18.31 23.15
CA GLY A 224 39.70 -16.86 23.20
C GLY A 224 38.55 -16.39 22.32
N ASP A 225 38.43 -16.94 21.11
CA ASP A 225 37.41 -16.51 20.13
C ASP A 225 36.02 -17.00 20.54
N LYS A 226 35.87 -18.25 20.99
CA LYS A 226 34.58 -18.77 21.51
C LYS A 226 34.03 -17.97 22.69
N VAL A 227 34.90 -17.47 23.58
CA VAL A 227 34.47 -16.63 24.71
C VAL A 227 34.00 -15.27 24.21
N ARG A 228 34.70 -14.66 23.24
CA ARG A 228 34.31 -13.37 22.66
C ARG A 228 33.00 -13.46 21.88
N ASP A 229 32.80 -14.54 21.13
CA ASP A 229 31.57 -14.75 20.37
C ASP A 229 30.38 -15.03 21.31
N SER A 230 30.61 -15.78 22.39
CA SER A 230 29.60 -15.99 23.44
C SER A 230 29.24 -14.68 24.16
N ASP A 231 30.22 -13.83 24.46
CA ASP A 231 29.97 -12.51 25.05
C ASP A 231 29.18 -11.61 24.09
N ARG A 232 29.52 -11.61 22.79
CA ARG A 232 28.80 -10.84 21.77
C ARG A 232 27.36 -11.32 21.60
N ALA A 233 27.14 -12.63 21.53
CA ALA A 233 25.81 -13.22 21.45
C ALA A 233 24.97 -12.88 22.70
N ALA A 234 25.57 -12.96 23.90
CA ALA A 234 24.90 -12.60 25.15
C ALA A 234 24.51 -11.12 25.20
N ILE A 235 25.39 -10.22 24.75
CA ILE A 235 25.08 -8.78 24.66
C ILE A 235 23.97 -8.54 23.64
N SER A 236 24.05 -9.17 22.46
CA SER A 236 23.03 -9.08 21.41
C SER A 236 21.66 -9.57 21.90
N ALA A 237 21.62 -10.71 22.60
CA ALA A 237 20.41 -11.26 23.19
C ALA A 237 19.79 -10.31 24.24
N GLY A 238 20.61 -9.68 25.08
CA GLY A 238 20.16 -8.68 26.04
C GLY A 238 19.56 -7.44 25.39
N VAL A 239 20.20 -6.93 24.33
CA VAL A 239 19.70 -5.78 23.56
C VAL A 239 18.44 -6.15 22.78
N LYS A 240 18.37 -7.35 22.20
CA LYS A 240 17.17 -7.88 21.55
C LYS A 240 16.00 -7.90 22.52
N GLU A 241 16.18 -8.43 23.73
CA GLU A 241 15.11 -8.47 24.74
C GLU A 241 14.62 -7.05 25.09
N GLN A 242 15.55 -6.10 25.21
CA GLN A 242 15.23 -4.70 25.50
C GLN A 242 14.49 -4.02 24.34
N ALA A 243 14.94 -4.20 23.10
CA ALA A 243 14.26 -3.69 21.91
C ALA A 243 12.86 -4.30 21.79
N LEU A 244 12.72 -5.62 21.94
CA LEU A 244 11.44 -6.31 21.87
C LEU A 244 10.44 -5.87 22.94
N LYS A 245 10.88 -5.49 24.15
CA LYS A 245 10.00 -4.89 25.17
C LYS A 245 9.31 -3.62 24.65
N VAL A 246 10.02 -2.83 23.84
CA VAL A 246 9.49 -1.63 23.19
C VAL A 246 8.65 -1.98 21.98
N LEU A 247 9.23 -2.72 21.04
CA LEU A 247 8.64 -3.00 19.73
C LEU A 247 7.32 -3.76 19.87
N ASN A 248 7.19 -4.69 20.83
CA ASN A 248 5.93 -5.41 21.07
C ASN A 248 4.74 -4.51 21.46
N ARG A 249 5.01 -3.33 22.05
CA ARG A 249 3.96 -2.41 22.49
C ARG A 249 3.50 -1.47 21.38
N ILE A 250 4.30 -1.32 20.34
CA ILE A 250 3.99 -0.43 19.23
C ILE A 250 2.79 -0.94 18.42
N PRO A 251 2.76 -2.17 17.87
CA PRO A 251 1.60 -2.71 17.16
C PRO A 251 0.34 -2.72 18.02
N GLN A 252 0.45 -2.98 19.33
CA GLN A 252 -0.69 -2.96 20.25
C GLN A 252 -1.31 -1.56 20.34
N SER A 253 -0.48 -0.53 20.45
CA SER A 253 -0.93 0.86 20.54
C SER A 253 -1.55 1.34 19.22
N VAL A 254 -0.90 1.04 18.10
CA VAL A 254 -1.41 1.35 16.75
C VAL A 254 -2.73 0.61 16.49
N HIS A 255 -2.86 -0.65 16.91
CA HIS A 255 -4.11 -1.41 16.82
C HIS A 255 -5.26 -0.73 17.55
N VAL A 256 -5.01 -0.19 18.75
CA VAL A 256 -6.04 0.54 19.50
C VAL A 256 -6.47 1.81 18.76
N VAL A 257 -5.53 2.56 18.19
CA VAL A 257 -5.83 3.75 17.36
C VAL A 257 -6.69 3.37 16.15
N ILE A 258 -6.32 2.31 15.43
CA ILE A 258 -7.11 1.84 14.28
C ILE A 258 -8.52 1.46 14.73
N LYS A 259 -8.66 0.63 15.76
CA LYS A 259 -9.95 0.07 16.20
C LYS A 259 -10.89 1.09 16.85
N GLN A 260 -10.35 2.07 17.58
CA GLN A 260 -11.15 3.01 18.37
C GLN A 260 -11.32 4.38 17.71
N ARG A 261 -10.52 4.71 16.69
CA ARG A 261 -10.55 6.02 16.04
C ARG A 261 -10.76 5.94 14.55
N LEU A 262 -9.98 5.11 13.86
CA LEU A 262 -10.14 4.96 12.41
C LEU A 262 -11.41 4.18 12.08
N GLU A 263 -11.61 2.97 12.58
CA GLU A 263 -12.81 2.17 12.23
C GLU A 263 -14.13 2.80 12.68
N LYS A 264 -14.09 3.68 13.68
CA LYS A 264 -15.26 4.37 14.23
C LYS A 264 -15.46 5.77 13.70
N PHE A 265 -14.63 6.18 12.73
CA PHE A 265 -14.74 7.48 12.11
C PHE A 265 -16.10 7.61 11.40
N PRO A 266 -16.83 8.71 11.56
CA PRO A 266 -18.14 8.87 10.94
C PRO A 266 -18.05 8.91 9.41
N ALA A 267 -18.83 8.05 8.75
CA ALA A 267 -18.86 7.93 7.30
C ALA A 267 -19.18 9.28 6.63
N GLY A 268 -18.45 9.58 5.56
CA GLY A 268 -18.63 10.80 4.75
C GLY A 268 -17.92 12.05 5.26
N GLN A 269 -17.41 12.09 6.51
CA GLN A 269 -16.71 13.26 7.04
C GLN A 269 -15.20 13.26 6.75
N GLY A 270 -14.65 12.13 6.28
CA GLY A 270 -13.20 11.95 6.11
C GLY A 270 -12.56 12.84 5.05
N ASN A 271 -13.35 13.41 4.13
CA ASN A 271 -12.88 14.33 3.09
C ASN A 271 -12.91 15.80 3.54
N ALA A 272 -13.57 16.13 4.64
CA ALA A 272 -13.68 17.51 5.09
C ALA A 272 -12.40 17.95 5.83
N ALA A 273 -11.92 19.16 5.54
CA ALA A 273 -10.93 19.82 6.39
C ALA A 273 -11.58 20.15 7.76
N PRO A 274 -10.89 19.97 8.90
CA PRO A 274 -9.47 19.63 9.07
C PRO A 274 -9.15 18.12 9.13
N TYR A 275 -10.17 17.25 9.10
CA TYR A 275 -10.00 15.81 9.32
C TYR A 275 -9.12 15.13 8.29
N ALA A 276 -9.25 15.52 7.01
CA ALA A 276 -8.42 14.96 5.95
C ALA A 276 -6.91 15.14 6.21
N ALA A 277 -6.50 16.31 6.70
CA ALA A 277 -5.10 16.58 7.04
C ALA A 277 -4.61 15.79 8.27
N GLN A 278 -5.48 15.60 9.26
CA GLN A 278 -5.18 14.76 10.43
C GLN A 278 -5.04 13.28 10.02
N LEU A 279 -5.95 12.78 9.18
CA LEU A 279 -5.91 11.41 8.66
C LEU A 279 -4.65 11.16 7.81
N ASP A 280 -4.26 12.11 6.96
CA ASP A 280 -3.01 12.01 6.19
C ASP A 280 -1.76 12.01 7.09
N THR A 281 -1.77 12.84 8.13
CA THR A 281 -0.68 12.88 9.12
C THR A 281 -0.59 11.55 9.87
N LEU A 282 -1.72 11.00 10.31
CA LEU A 282 -1.78 9.70 10.97
C LEU A 282 -1.26 8.59 10.06
N LEU A 283 -1.63 8.62 8.77
CA LEU A 283 -1.16 7.67 7.77
C LEU A 283 0.36 7.73 7.63
N ARG A 284 0.93 8.92 7.39
CA ARG A 284 2.38 9.10 7.22
C ARG A 284 3.16 8.66 8.47
N ARG A 285 2.65 8.95 9.66
CA ARG A 285 3.28 8.51 10.92
C ARG A 285 3.20 6.99 11.10
N THR A 286 2.06 6.37 10.76
CA THR A 286 1.91 4.91 10.82
C THR A 286 2.91 4.21 9.89
N ARG A 287 3.07 4.73 8.66
CA ARG A 287 4.11 4.27 7.74
C ARG A 287 5.50 4.39 8.34
N HIS A 288 5.82 5.56 8.87
CA HIS A 288 7.14 5.84 9.42
C HIS A 288 7.48 4.93 10.61
N ILE A 289 6.50 4.58 11.45
CA ILE A 289 6.69 3.57 12.50
C ILE A 289 7.09 2.23 11.89
N SER A 290 6.41 1.78 10.83
CA SER A 290 6.73 0.50 10.18
C SER A 290 8.17 0.49 9.65
N GLU A 291 8.60 1.59 9.02
CA GLU A 291 9.98 1.77 8.53
C GLU A 291 10.99 1.77 9.69
N LEU A 292 10.68 2.43 10.83
CA LEU A 292 11.57 2.45 12.00
C LEU A 292 11.69 1.10 12.71
N ILE A 293 10.64 0.27 12.69
CA ILE A 293 10.71 -1.11 13.23
C ILE A 293 11.63 -1.95 12.35
N ASP A 294 11.51 -1.84 11.03
CA ASP A 294 12.36 -2.53 10.06
C ASP A 294 13.83 -2.12 10.22
N GLU A 295 14.11 -0.81 10.29
CA GLU A 295 15.46 -0.27 10.57
C GLU A 295 16.00 -0.73 11.94
N SER A 296 15.12 -0.94 12.93
CA SER A 296 15.50 -1.47 14.24
C SER A 296 15.91 -2.93 14.17
N ALA A 297 15.22 -3.74 13.35
CA ALA A 297 15.57 -5.14 13.12
C ALA A 297 16.86 -5.24 12.30
N GLU A 298 17.01 -4.42 11.26
CA GLU A 298 18.24 -4.33 10.46
C GLU A 298 19.46 -4.00 11.33
N GLY A 299 19.34 -3.04 12.25
CA GLY A 299 20.40 -2.73 13.22
C GLY A 299 20.81 -3.94 14.06
N MET A 300 19.86 -4.80 14.44
CA MET A 300 20.15 -6.05 15.16
C MET A 300 20.93 -7.04 14.27
N TYR A 301 20.46 -7.28 13.05
CA TYR A 301 21.11 -8.21 12.11
C TYR A 301 22.53 -7.76 11.71
N LEU A 302 22.76 -6.46 11.60
CA LEU A 302 24.09 -5.91 11.30
C LEU A 302 25.02 -5.87 12.53
N GLY A 303 24.54 -6.24 13.71
CA GLY A 303 25.28 -6.12 14.98
C GLY A 303 25.46 -4.68 15.48
N ASP A 304 24.77 -3.71 14.89
CA ASP A 304 24.71 -2.32 15.36
C ASP A 304 23.60 -2.16 16.42
N LEU A 305 23.94 -2.61 17.62
CA LEU A 305 23.03 -2.62 18.78
C LEU A 305 22.60 -1.21 19.21
N GLU A 306 23.43 -0.20 18.95
CA GLU A 306 23.10 1.21 19.19
C GLU A 306 22.03 1.68 18.22
N LEU A 307 22.17 1.38 16.93
CA LEU A 307 21.16 1.68 15.93
C LEU A 307 19.83 1.00 16.26
N CYS A 308 19.85 -0.28 16.65
CA CYS A 308 18.64 -1.01 17.04
C CYS A 308 17.85 -0.27 18.14
N LEU A 309 18.49 0.01 19.28
CA LEU A 309 17.81 0.67 20.41
C LEU A 309 17.37 2.09 20.07
N LYS A 310 18.18 2.82 19.31
CA LYS A 310 17.84 4.16 18.85
C LYS A 310 16.57 4.14 18.01
N LYS A 311 16.48 3.22 17.04
CA LYS A 311 15.33 3.09 16.13
C LYS A 311 14.07 2.59 16.81
N ALA A 312 14.18 1.64 17.73
CA ALA A 312 13.09 1.26 18.62
C ALA A 312 12.57 2.46 19.45
N GLY A 313 13.49 3.30 19.97
CA GLY A 313 13.18 4.52 20.68
C GLY A 313 12.47 5.58 19.82
N GLU A 314 12.94 5.80 18.59
CA GLU A 314 12.29 6.68 17.59
C GLU A 314 10.88 6.16 17.25
N ALA A 315 10.73 4.87 16.97
CA ALA A 315 9.44 4.25 16.65
C ALA A 315 8.43 4.43 17.80
N ARG A 316 8.88 4.26 19.04
CA ARG A 316 8.09 4.52 20.25
C ARG A 316 7.68 6.00 20.35
N ALA A 317 8.58 6.94 20.10
CA ALA A 317 8.27 8.37 20.15
C ALA A 317 7.19 8.75 19.12
N VAL A 318 7.33 8.27 17.88
CA VAL A 318 6.31 8.49 16.83
C VAL A 318 4.98 7.84 17.19
N THR A 319 5.00 6.67 17.83
CA THR A 319 3.79 6.00 18.34
C THR A 319 3.09 6.83 19.41
N ILE A 320 3.84 7.44 20.34
CA ILE A 320 3.28 8.35 21.34
C ILE A 320 2.59 9.53 20.65
N GLU A 321 3.25 10.17 19.68
CA GLU A 321 2.68 11.30 18.94
C GLU A 321 1.39 10.92 18.20
N ILE A 322 1.33 9.71 17.61
CA ILE A 322 0.10 9.20 17.00
C ILE A 322 -1.01 9.10 18.04
N VAL A 323 -0.76 8.41 19.17
CA VAL A 323 -1.80 8.16 20.18
C VAL A 323 -2.27 9.48 20.80
N GLU A 324 -1.35 10.42 21.04
CA GLU A 324 -1.64 11.77 21.53
C GLU A 324 -2.53 12.55 20.58
N SER A 325 -2.25 12.48 19.26
CA SER A 325 -3.02 13.19 18.24
C SER A 325 -4.48 12.75 18.13
N VAL A 326 -4.83 11.59 18.70
CA VAL A 326 -6.17 11.00 18.67
C VAL A 326 -6.74 10.74 20.08
N ILE A 327 -6.18 11.37 21.13
CA ILE A 327 -6.75 11.29 22.48
C ILE A 327 -8.22 11.70 22.46
N ASP A 328 -8.49 12.86 21.87
CA ASP A 328 -9.86 13.32 21.66
C ASP A 328 -10.44 12.70 20.39
N PRO A 329 -11.72 12.29 20.38
CA PRO A 329 -12.37 11.81 19.17
C PRO A 329 -12.39 12.93 18.12
N PHE A 330 -12.17 12.56 16.86
CA PHE A 330 -12.20 13.51 15.73
C PHE A 330 -13.50 14.31 15.68
N VAL A 331 -14.62 13.67 16.02
CA VAL A 331 -15.94 14.26 15.98
C VAL A 331 -16.57 14.07 17.35
N GLN A 332 -16.93 15.17 18.01
CA GLN A 332 -17.55 15.10 19.32
C GLN A 332 -18.90 14.39 19.20
N PRO A 333 -19.19 13.38 20.05
CA PRO A 333 -20.50 12.75 20.07
C PRO A 333 -21.57 13.78 20.42
N HIS A 334 -22.72 13.73 19.74
CA HIS A 334 -23.90 14.58 20.03
C HIS A 334 -24.44 14.41 21.47
N ASP A 335 -24.03 13.35 22.16
CA ASP A 335 -24.56 12.97 23.46
C ASP A 335 -23.76 13.64 24.60
N GLU A 336 -24.32 14.68 25.22
CA GLU A 336 -23.70 15.47 26.30
C GLU A 336 -23.27 14.60 27.50
N THR A 337 -23.93 13.46 27.71
CA THR A 337 -23.60 12.53 28.80
C THR A 337 -22.31 11.75 28.54
N ALA A 338 -22.02 11.41 27.28
CA ALA A 338 -20.77 10.75 26.87
C ALA A 338 -19.57 11.72 26.95
N SER A 339 -19.81 13.01 26.72
CA SER A 339 -18.77 14.05 26.81
C SER A 339 -18.17 14.19 28.21
N ARG A 340 -18.96 14.00 29.28
CA ARG A 340 -18.49 14.24 30.66
C ARG A 340 -17.64 13.11 31.27
N PHE A 341 -17.86 11.85 30.88
CA PHE A 341 -17.20 10.70 31.52
C PHE A 341 -16.18 9.98 30.62
N GLY A 342 -15.99 10.46 29.39
CA GLY A 342 -15.24 9.77 28.36
C GLY A 342 -15.97 8.50 27.91
N THR A 343 -16.00 8.27 26.61
CA THR A 343 -16.49 7.02 26.06
C THR A 343 -15.59 5.86 26.50
N LYS A 344 -16.09 4.62 26.42
CA LYS A 344 -15.25 3.42 26.63
C LYS A 344 -14.02 3.42 25.71
N GLU A 345 -14.14 4.05 24.55
CA GLU A 345 -13.14 4.18 23.50
C GLU A 345 -12.00 5.09 23.95
N ASP A 346 -12.34 6.21 24.58
CA ASP A 346 -11.38 7.18 25.14
C ASP A 346 -10.52 6.53 26.22
N LYS A 347 -11.12 5.67 27.06
CA LYS A 347 -10.39 4.90 28.07
C LYS A 347 -9.39 3.92 27.45
N TYR A 348 -9.70 3.32 26.30
CA TYR A 348 -8.75 2.44 25.60
C TYR A 348 -7.57 3.24 25.04
N ILE A 349 -7.83 4.42 24.47
CA ILE A 349 -6.77 5.29 23.93
C ILE A 349 -5.87 5.82 25.04
N GLN A 350 -6.45 6.28 26.16
CA GLN A 350 -5.68 6.70 27.35
C GLN A 350 -4.82 5.55 27.87
N ARG A 351 -5.36 4.34 27.97
CA ARG A 351 -4.60 3.16 28.39
C ARG A 351 -3.47 2.82 27.41
N ALA A 352 -3.71 2.92 26.10
CA ALA A 352 -2.68 2.70 25.11
C ALA A 352 -1.54 3.72 25.26
N LEU A 353 -1.87 5.00 25.52
CA LEU A 353 -0.90 6.06 25.76
C LEU A 353 -0.08 5.82 27.03
N GLU A 354 -0.74 5.47 28.13
CA GLU A 354 -0.07 5.12 29.39
C GLU A 354 0.89 3.95 29.18
N TRP A 355 0.47 2.91 28.46
CA TRP A 355 1.29 1.73 28.21
C TRP A 355 2.53 2.03 27.39
N ILE A 356 2.39 2.72 26.25
CA ILE A 356 3.57 3.02 25.42
C ILE A 356 4.54 3.98 26.13
N ARG A 357 4.04 4.87 27.00
CA ARG A 357 4.87 5.76 27.83
C ARG A 357 5.62 5.03 28.94
N GLN A 358 5.07 3.96 29.50
CA GLN A 358 5.70 3.20 30.58
C GLN A 358 6.86 2.32 30.10
N VAL A 359 6.90 1.98 28.82
CA VAL A 359 8.05 1.27 28.25
C VAL A 359 9.24 2.23 28.21
N ASP A 360 10.33 1.86 28.85
CA ASP A 360 11.62 2.53 28.70
C ASP A 360 12.41 1.82 27.60
N PRO A 361 12.88 2.51 26.53
CA PRO A 361 13.84 1.94 25.60
C PRO A 361 15.20 1.63 26.26
N GLY A 362 15.37 2.01 27.53
CA GLY A 362 16.51 1.81 28.39
C GLY A 362 17.54 2.91 28.18
N ALA A 363 17.86 3.60 29.28
CA ALA A 363 18.99 4.50 29.33
C ALA A 363 20.28 3.67 29.23
N TYR A 364 21.16 4.04 28.30
CA TYR A 364 22.55 3.57 28.26
C TYR A 364 23.12 3.46 29.68
N PRO A 365 23.73 2.32 30.08
CA PRO A 365 24.66 2.36 31.19
C PRO A 365 25.82 3.27 30.75
N ARG A 366 25.77 4.55 31.16
CA ARG A 366 26.92 5.43 31.10
C ARG A 366 28.03 4.78 31.93
N GLY A 367 29.01 4.15 31.29
CA GLY A 367 30.20 3.70 31.99
C GLY A 367 30.85 2.46 31.42
N LEU A 368 31.33 2.54 30.18
CA LEU A 368 32.51 1.79 29.76
C LEU A 368 33.39 2.76 28.97
N SER A 369 34.13 3.57 29.73
CA SER A 369 35.27 4.37 29.28
C SER A 369 36.56 3.72 29.74
#